data_AF-A0A943L8F9-F1
#
_entry.id   AF-A0A943L8F9-F1
#
_cell.length_a   1.000
_cell.length_b   1.000
_cell.length_c   1.000
_cell.angle_alpha   90.00
_cell.angle_beta   90.00
_cell.angle_gamma   90.00
#
_symmetry.space_group_name_H-M   'P 1'
#
loop_
_entity.id
_entity.type
_entity.pdbx_description
1 polymer ?
#
loop_
_entity_poly.entity_id
_entity_poly.type
_entity_poly.pdbx_seq_one_letter_code
_entity_poly.pdbx_strand_id
1 'polypeptide(L)'
;KDSIDLIDLDNYPFIGFSEKSGIRPLINKLFEKIDLKPNIICEVEEDNAVAGLVEINYGIAVVPRISSLRNYNIKILPIMKPAHERFIYLATLKNRYLTPSVSLFKNFIIENSKDKFSDIKK
;
A
#
# COMPACT_ATOMS: atom_id res chain seq x y z
N LYS A 1 4.52 -5.35 20.91
CA LYS A 1 4.23 -6.00 19.61
C LYS A 1 4.96 -5.24 18.51
N ASP A 2 5.75 -5.94 17.71
CA ASP A 2 6.56 -5.38 16.61
C ASP A 2 6.07 -5.85 15.24
N SER A 3 4.95 -6.57 15.22
CA SER A 3 4.21 -7.02 14.04
C SER A 3 2.77 -7.35 14.45
N ILE A 4 1.90 -7.59 13.46
CA ILE A 4 0.49 -7.89 13.67
C ILE A 4 -0.05 -8.86 12.62
N ASP A 5 -1.00 -9.71 13.00
CA ASP A 5 -1.83 -10.46 12.04
C ASP A 5 -3.07 -9.61 11.73
N LEU A 6 -3.52 -9.58 10.49
CA LEU A 6 -4.62 -8.69 10.06
C LEU A 6 -5.94 -8.99 10.79
N ILE A 7 -6.12 -10.23 11.27
CA ILE A 7 -7.27 -10.62 12.09
C ILE A 7 -7.30 -9.91 13.45
N ASP A 8 -6.14 -9.52 13.99
CA ASP A 8 -6.04 -8.77 15.25
C ASP A 8 -6.61 -7.33 15.10
N LEU A 9 -6.92 -6.88 13.88
CA LEU A 9 -7.52 -5.57 13.64
C LEU A 9 -9.04 -5.55 13.86
N ASP A 10 -9.64 -6.69 14.22
CA ASP A 10 -11.07 -6.74 14.54
C ASP A 10 -11.44 -5.73 15.64
N ASN A 11 -12.61 -5.13 15.50
CA ASN A 11 -13.17 -4.12 16.43
C ASN A 11 -12.41 -2.78 16.56
N TYR A 12 -11.31 -2.56 15.82
CA TYR A 12 -10.66 -1.25 15.81
C TYR A 12 -11.33 -0.29 14.79
N PRO A 13 -11.44 1.01 15.11
CA PRO A 13 -11.87 2.02 14.15
C PRO A 13 -10.86 2.13 13.01
N PHE A 14 -11.30 1.87 11.78
CA PHE A 14 -10.44 1.75 10.61
C PHE A 14 -10.57 2.97 9.69
N ILE A 15 -9.44 3.58 9.35
CA ILE A 15 -9.31 4.61 8.33
C ILE A 15 -9.01 3.91 7.01
N GLY A 16 -9.99 3.92 6.12
CA GLY A 16 -9.90 3.26 4.81
C GLY A 16 -9.34 4.18 3.73
N PHE A 17 -8.79 3.58 2.68
CA PHE A 17 -8.61 4.30 1.42
C PHE A 17 -9.93 4.38 0.65
N SER A 18 -10.20 5.48 -0.05
CA SER A 18 -11.39 5.58 -0.90
C SER A 18 -11.39 4.52 -2.02
N GLU A 19 -12.57 4.25 -2.58
CA GLU A 19 -12.74 3.33 -3.72
C GLU A 19 -11.98 3.74 -4.99
N LYS A 20 -11.50 4.99 -5.08
CA LYS A 20 -10.66 5.45 -6.20
C LYS A 20 -9.19 5.07 -6.04
N SER A 21 -8.77 4.67 -4.85
CA SER A 21 -7.37 4.36 -4.58
C SER A 21 -6.97 3.03 -5.21
N GLY A 22 -5.85 3.01 -5.94
CA GLY A 22 -5.31 1.80 -6.54
C GLY A 22 -4.92 0.70 -5.54
N ILE A 23 -4.76 1.02 -4.25
CA ILE A 23 -4.45 0.03 -3.21
C ILE A 23 -5.71 -0.59 -2.58
N ARG A 24 -6.86 0.07 -2.67
CA ARG A 24 -8.11 -0.37 -2.05
C ARG A 24 -8.50 -1.80 -2.44
N PRO A 25 -8.42 -2.23 -3.72
CA PRO A 25 -8.73 -3.62 -4.08
C PRO A 25 -7.79 -4.66 -3.45
N LEU A 26 -6.52 -4.31 -3.20
CA LEU A 26 -5.58 -5.20 -2.53
C LEU A 26 -5.97 -5.36 -1.05
N ILE A 27 -6.22 -4.23 -0.35
CA ILE A 27 -6.58 -4.24 1.07
C ILE A 27 -7.89 -5.02 1.29
N ASN A 28 -8.91 -4.79 0.45
CA ASN A 28 -10.18 -5.51 0.52
C ASN A 28 -9.95 -7.03 0.40
N LYS A 29 -9.15 -7.48 -0.58
CA LYS A 29 -8.80 -8.90 -0.73
C LYS A 29 -8.07 -9.48 0.49
N LEU A 30 -7.28 -8.69 1.21
CA LEU A 30 -6.61 -9.16 2.42
C LEU A 30 -7.61 -9.41 3.56
N PHE A 31 -8.58 -8.51 3.71
CA PHE A 31 -9.67 -8.64 4.67
C PHE A 31 -10.64 -9.78 4.30
N GLU A 32 -11.00 -9.92 3.02
CA GLU A 32 -11.82 -11.04 2.51
C GLU A 32 -11.17 -12.41 2.79
N LYS A 33 -9.85 -12.53 2.65
CA LYS A 33 -9.11 -13.79 2.91
C LYS A 33 -9.23 -14.29 4.34
N ILE A 34 -9.51 -13.41 5.29
CA ILE A 34 -9.63 -13.75 6.71
C ILE A 34 -11.07 -13.62 7.22
N ASP A 35 -12.04 -13.46 6.30
CA ASP A 35 -13.46 -13.27 6.61
C ASP A 35 -13.72 -12.14 7.64
N LEU A 36 -12.92 -11.07 7.55
CA LEU A 36 -13.02 -9.91 8.43
C LEU A 36 -13.56 -8.71 7.66
N LYS A 37 -14.57 -8.04 8.20
CA LYS A 37 -15.03 -6.74 7.69
C LYS A 37 -14.53 -5.62 8.60
N PRO A 38 -13.60 -4.75 8.15
CA PRO A 38 -13.11 -3.66 8.98
C PRO A 38 -14.22 -2.65 9.28
N ASN A 39 -14.21 -2.08 10.49
CA ASN A 39 -15.10 -0.99 10.89
C ASN A 39 -14.60 0.34 10.30
N ILE A 40 -14.89 0.60 9.03
CA ILE A 40 -14.45 1.81 8.32
C ILE A 40 -15.21 3.02 8.88
N ILE A 41 -14.50 3.89 9.60
CA ILE A 41 -15.07 5.11 10.21
C ILE A 41 -14.90 6.35 9.31
N CYS A 42 -13.90 6.35 8.42
CA CYS A 42 -13.74 7.37 7.39
C CYS A 42 -12.93 6.82 6.22
N GLU A 43 -12.99 7.51 5.08
CA GLU A 43 -12.22 7.19 3.88
C GLU A 43 -11.46 8.41 3.37
N VAL A 44 -10.21 8.19 2.97
CA VAL A 44 -9.31 9.23 2.43
C VAL A 44 -8.57 8.72 1.19
N GLU A 45 -8.17 9.61 0.28
CA GLU A 45 -7.51 9.18 -0.97
C GLU A 45 -5.98 9.11 -0.85
N GLU A 46 -5.37 9.92 0.02
CA GLU A 46 -3.93 10.20 0.04
C GLU A 46 -3.24 9.68 1.31
N ASP A 47 -2.02 9.14 1.17
CA ASP A 47 -1.32 8.41 2.23
C ASP A 47 -0.94 9.29 3.45
N ASN A 48 -0.53 10.54 3.24
CA ASN A 48 -0.16 11.45 4.33
C ASN A 48 -1.39 11.92 5.11
N ALA A 49 -2.55 12.04 4.47
CA ALA A 49 -3.82 12.28 5.14
C ALA A 49 -4.20 11.13 6.07
N VAL A 50 -4.01 9.86 5.64
CA VAL A 50 -4.17 8.69 6.52
C VAL A 50 -3.23 8.81 7.72
N ALA A 51 -1.94 9.06 7.48
CA ALA A 51 -0.94 9.14 8.55
C ALA A 51 -1.26 10.22 9.58
N GLY A 52 -1.71 11.40 9.15
CA GLY A 52 -2.13 12.48 10.05
C GLY A 52 -3.34 12.12 10.90
N LEU A 53 -4.33 11.41 10.34
CA LEU A 53 -5.49 10.92 11.10
C LEU A 53 -5.09 9.86 12.14
N VAL A 54 -4.16 8.96 11.80
CA VAL A 54 -3.64 7.96 12.74
C VAL A 54 -2.82 8.63 13.85
N GLU A 55 -2.03 9.65 13.54
CA GLU A 55 -1.20 10.39 14.52
C GLU A 55 -2.05 11.07 15.61
N ILE A 56 -3.22 11.62 15.25
CA ILE A 56 -4.16 12.19 16.21
C ILE A 56 -5.06 11.15 16.89
N ASN A 57 -4.75 9.86 16.71
CA ASN A 57 -5.48 8.72 17.27
C ASN A 57 -6.97 8.65 16.83
N TYR A 58 -7.28 9.07 15.61
CA TYR A 58 -8.64 8.96 15.06
C TYR A 58 -9.03 7.51 14.74
N GLY A 59 -8.05 6.68 14.38
CA GLY A 59 -8.20 5.26 14.10
C GLY A 59 -6.90 4.61 13.65
N ILE A 60 -6.99 3.37 13.14
CA ILE A 60 -5.86 2.62 12.57
C ILE A 60 -6.02 2.47 11.05
N ALA A 61 -4.94 2.16 10.35
CA ALA A 61 -4.98 1.97 8.89
C ALA A 61 -4.00 0.90 8.41
N VAL A 62 -4.32 0.30 7.26
CA VAL A 62 -3.36 -0.47 6.45
C VAL A 62 -2.86 0.44 5.34
N VAL A 63 -1.55 0.74 5.36
CA VAL A 63 -0.90 1.65 4.39
C VAL A 63 0.29 0.98 3.74
N PRO A 64 0.67 1.40 2.52
CA PRO A 64 1.95 1.00 1.96
C PRO A 64 3.10 1.63 2.76
N ARG A 65 4.21 0.92 2.86
CA ARG A 65 5.40 1.46 3.54
C ARG A 65 6.07 2.52 2.68
N ILE A 66 5.81 3.80 2.99
CA ILE A 66 6.41 4.96 2.33
C ILE A 66 7.34 5.72 3.29
N SER A 67 8.28 6.47 2.73
CA SER A 67 9.30 7.20 3.51
C SER A 67 8.70 8.30 4.40
N SER A 68 7.62 8.95 3.95
CA SER A 68 6.98 10.05 4.69
C SER A 68 6.37 9.61 6.02
N LEU A 69 6.02 8.34 6.21
CA LEU A 69 5.49 7.82 7.48
C LEU A 69 6.45 8.05 8.66
N ARG A 70 7.76 8.19 8.40
CA ARG A 70 8.77 8.46 9.44
C ARG A 70 8.64 9.86 10.06
N ASN A 71 7.88 10.75 9.42
CA ASN A 71 7.67 12.12 9.88
C ASN A 71 6.49 12.25 10.84
N TYR A 72 5.77 11.16 11.10
CA TYR A 72 4.59 11.12 11.97
C TYR A 72 4.90 10.33 13.24
N ASN A 73 4.33 10.75 14.37
CA ASN A 73 4.41 10.04 15.63
C ASN A 73 3.46 8.84 15.68
N ILE A 74 3.71 7.86 14.82
CA ILE A 74 2.89 6.66 14.67
C ILE A 74 3.73 5.39 14.81
N LYS A 75 3.11 4.32 15.32
CA LYS A 75 3.73 3.00 15.34
C LYS A 75 3.40 2.23 14.06
N ILE A 76 4.42 1.94 13.26
CA ILE A 76 4.28 1.13 12.04
C ILE A 76 4.48 -0.34 12.39
N LEU A 77 3.46 -1.17 12.16
CA LEU A 77 3.51 -2.61 12.39
C LEU A 77 3.46 -3.37 11.05
N PRO A 78 4.44 -4.23 10.73
CA PRO A 78 4.35 -5.13 9.59
C PRO A 78 3.23 -6.16 9.80
N ILE A 79 2.49 -6.44 8.72
CA ILE A 79 1.44 -7.46 8.69
C ILE A 79 2.08 -8.81 8.36
N MET A 80 1.91 -9.80 9.25
CA MET A 80 2.51 -11.13 9.08
C MET A 80 1.57 -12.09 8.35
N LYS A 81 0.28 -12.05 8.67
CA LYS A 81 -0.77 -12.83 8.00
C LYS A 81 -1.98 -11.95 7.65
N PRO A 82 -2.65 -12.20 6.51
CA PRO A 82 -2.26 -13.15 5.48
C PRO A 82 -1.02 -12.68 4.69
N ALA A 83 -0.29 -13.63 4.10
CA ALA A 83 0.81 -13.32 3.20
C ALA A 83 0.30 -12.50 2.01
N HIS A 84 1.05 -11.45 1.66
CA HIS A 84 0.65 -10.48 0.67
C HIS A 84 1.86 -9.94 -0.08
N GLU A 85 1.63 -9.58 -1.33
CA GLU A 85 2.60 -8.90 -2.18
C GLU A 85 1.89 -7.73 -2.85
N ARG A 86 2.60 -6.61 -2.97
CA ARG A 86 2.13 -5.43 -3.69
C ARG A 86 3.12 -5.11 -4.80
N PHE A 87 2.65 -5.15 -6.03
CA PHE A 87 3.43 -4.79 -7.19
C PHE A 87 3.07 -3.39 -7.67
N ILE A 88 4.07 -2.63 -8.12
CA ILE A 88 3.90 -1.37 -8.84
C ILE A 88 4.28 -1.65 -10.30
N TYR A 89 3.43 -1.23 -11.23
CA TYR A 89 3.56 -1.57 -12.64
C TYR A 89 3.84 -0.34 -13.50
N LEU A 90 4.64 -0.54 -14.55
CA LEU A 90 4.75 0.39 -15.66
C LEU A 90 3.65 0.10 -16.69
N ALA A 91 2.69 1.01 -16.83
CA ALA A 91 1.58 0.86 -17.77
C ALA A 91 1.84 1.62 -19.08
N THR A 92 1.56 0.99 -20.22
CA THR A 92 1.58 1.62 -21.55
C THR A 92 0.36 1.18 -22.35
N LEU A 93 -0.15 2.05 -23.24
CA LEU A 93 -1.25 1.69 -24.13
C LEU A 93 -0.78 0.64 -25.15
N LYS A 94 -1.52 -0.46 -25.27
CA LYS A 94 -1.27 -1.49 -26.28
C LYS A 94 -1.45 -0.89 -27.67
N ASN A 95 -0.61 -1.31 -28.61
CA ASN A 95 -0.68 -0.92 -30.03
C ASN A 95 -0.56 0.59 -30.29
N ARG A 96 -0.04 1.37 -29.34
CA ARG A 96 0.27 2.79 -29.54
C ARG A 96 1.75 2.97 -29.82
N TYR A 97 2.07 3.76 -30.84
CA TYR A 97 3.44 4.14 -31.12
C TYR A 97 4.05 4.86 -29.90
N LEU A 98 5.22 4.40 -29.47
CA LEU A 98 6.05 5.06 -28.47
C LEU A 98 7.21 5.72 -29.20
N THR A 99 7.47 7.00 -28.92
CA THR A 99 8.64 7.68 -29.47
C THR A 99 9.92 6.97 -29.04
N PRO A 100 11.05 7.15 -29.76
CA PRO A 100 12.31 6.55 -29.37
C PRO A 100 12.69 6.87 -27.92
N SER A 101 12.53 8.12 -27.49
CA SER A 101 12.80 8.55 -26.11
C SER A 101 11.94 7.85 -25.06
N VAL A 102 10.63 7.68 -25.32
CA VAL A 102 9.73 6.96 -24.39
C VAL A 102 10.07 5.47 -24.35
N SER A 103 10.44 4.87 -25.48
CA SER A 103 10.86 3.46 -25.53
C SER A 103 12.17 3.24 -24.77
N LEU A 104 13.14 4.13 -24.92
CA LEU A 104 14.39 4.11 -24.16
C LEU A 104 14.12 4.22 -22.65
N PHE A 105 13.26 5.16 -22.24
CA PHE A 105 12.92 5.33 -20.83
C PHE A 105 12.16 4.14 -20.25
N LYS A 106 11.23 3.55 -21.02
CA LYS A 106 10.52 2.32 -20.64
C LYS A 106 11.51 1.18 -20.38
N ASN A 107 12.45 0.96 -21.29
CA ASN A 107 13.46 -0.10 -21.16
C ASN A 107 14.37 0.16 -19.96
N PHE A 108 14.82 1.41 -19.80
CA PHE A 108 15.59 1.83 -18.63
C PHE A 108 14.88 1.48 -17.31
N ILE A 109 13.58 1.82 -17.17
CA ILE A 109 12.80 1.46 -15.98
C ILE A 109 12.75 -0.06 -15.80
N ILE A 110 12.45 -0.82 -16.85
CA ILE A 110 12.32 -2.28 -16.78
C ILE A 110 13.64 -2.93 -16.34
N GLU A 111 14.76 -2.52 -16.91
CA GLU A 111 16.10 -3.03 -16.56
C GLU A 111 16.45 -2.69 -15.11
N ASN A 112 16.34 -1.43 -14.71
CA ASN A 112 16.68 -0.97 -13.36
C ASN A 112 15.73 -1.49 -12.28
N SER A 113 14.49 -1.84 -12.64
CA SER A 113 13.53 -2.44 -11.71
C SER A 113 13.83 -3.91 -11.39
N LYS A 114 14.65 -4.60 -12.18
CA LYS A 114 15.02 -6.00 -11.88
C LYS A 114 16.13 -6.09 -10.84
N ASP A 115 17.11 -5.19 -10.90
CA ASP A 115 18.32 -5.26 -10.07
C ASP A 115 18.12 -4.77 -8.62
N LYS A 116 17.12 -3.89 -8.38
CA LYS A 116 16.90 -3.32 -7.04
C LYS A 116 15.98 -4.12 -6.12
N PHE A 117 15.23 -5.09 -6.64
CA PHE A 117 14.34 -5.93 -5.80
C PHE A 117 15.08 -7.09 -5.11
N SER A 118 16.26 -7.48 -5.58
CA SER A 118 17.12 -8.47 -4.90
C SER A 118 17.73 -7.95 -3.60
N ASP A 119 17.99 -6.65 -3.49
CA ASP A 119 18.63 -6.05 -2.32
C ASP A 119 17.66 -5.68 -1.19
N ILE A 120 16.34 -5.63 -1.47
CA ILE A 120 15.30 -5.33 -0.46
C ILE A 120 14.89 -6.60 0.33
N LYS A 121 15.34 -7.79 -0.11
CA LYS A 121 15.13 -9.08 0.57
C LYS A 121 16.29 -9.52 1.49
N LYS A 122 17.31 -8.68 1.68
CA LYS A 122 18.38 -8.92 2.67
C LYS A 122 18.16 -8.12 3.95
#